data_AF-A0A1D6EM86-F1
#
_entry.id   AF-A0A1D6EM86-F1
#
_cell.length_a   1.000
_cell.length_b   1.000
_cell.length_c   1.000
_cell.angle_alpha   90.00
_cell.angle_beta   90.00
_cell.angle_gamma   90.00
#
_symmetry.space_group_name_H-M   'P 1'
#
loop_
_entity.id
_entity.type
_entity.pdbx_description
1 polymer ?
#
loop_
_entity_poly.entity_id
_entity_poly.type
_entity_poly.pdbx_seq_one_letter_code
_entity_poly.pdbx_strand_id
1 'polypeptide(L)'
;MESKVRAACNSSNAKLDDIVRLLDDLLTEYESTAYGPGKWKRLATFLQQCLAGPVLDLFRRQLEHIDAERNALRLKCNSRDVELSEKL
;
A
#
# COMPACT_ATOMS: atom_id res chain seq x y z
N MET A 1 7.07 6.30 -14.21
CA MET A 1 5.89 5.59 -13.65
C MET A 1 6.08 5.29 -12.19
N GLU A 2 7.07 4.46 -11.85
CA GLU A 2 7.32 4.02 -10.47
C GLU A 2 7.37 5.19 -9.46
N SER A 3 8.08 6.28 -9.76
CA SER A 3 8.16 7.44 -8.86
C SER A 3 6.80 8.09 -8.56
N LYS A 4 5.88 8.14 -9.54
CA LYS A 4 4.52 8.64 -9.36
C LYS A 4 3.72 7.71 -8.44
N VAL A 5 3.83 6.39 -8.67
CA VAL A 5 3.20 5.36 -7.84
C VAL A 5 3.73 5.42 -6.40
N ARG A 6 5.05 5.55 -6.24
CA ARG A 6 5.71 5.70 -4.93
C ARG A 6 5.20 6.91 -4.16
N ALA A 7 5.08 8.07 -4.82
CA ALA A 7 4.55 9.27 -4.20
C ALA A 7 3.11 9.06 -3.69
N ALA A 8 2.25 8.44 -4.52
CA ALA A 8 0.87 8.15 -4.14
C ALA A 8 0.80 7.15 -2.97
N CYS A 9 1.59 6.07 -3.01
CA CYS A 9 1.67 5.07 -1.94
C CYS A 9 2.20 5.65 -0.61
N ASN A 10 2.96 6.74 -0.64
CA ASN A 10 3.50 7.39 0.56
C ASN A 10 2.59 8.49 1.12
N SER A 11 1.47 8.78 0.47
CA SER A 11 0.49 9.71 1.02
C SER A 11 -0.15 9.13 2.30
N SER A 12 -0.42 9.99 3.28
CA SER A 12 -0.99 9.59 4.57
C SER A 12 -2.38 8.95 4.47
N ASN A 13 -3.08 9.17 3.36
CA ASN A 13 -4.41 8.62 3.09
C ASN A 13 -4.42 7.76 1.82
N ALA A 14 -3.30 7.08 1.52
CA ALA A 14 -3.17 6.22 0.35
C ALA A 14 -4.25 5.12 0.39
N LYS A 15 -5.17 5.15 -0.57
CA LYS A 15 -6.17 4.10 -0.78
C LYS A 15 -5.79 3.23 -1.96
N LEU A 16 -6.01 1.93 -1.82
CA LEU A 16 -5.71 0.97 -2.88
C LEU A 16 -6.41 1.34 -4.19
N ASP A 17 -7.68 1.74 -4.13
CA ASP A 17 -8.46 2.12 -5.32
C ASP A 17 -7.83 3.30 -6.08
N ASP A 18 -7.29 4.29 -5.36
CA ASP A 18 -6.60 5.43 -5.95
C ASP A 18 -5.28 5.02 -6.60
N ILE A 19 -4.54 4.08 -5.98
CA ILE A 19 -3.30 3.53 -6.55
C ILE A 19 -3.57 2.70 -7.80
N VAL A 20 -4.62 1.88 -7.80
CA VAL A 20 -5.01 1.05 -8.95
C VAL A 20 -5.43 1.94 -10.12
N ARG A 21 -6.25 2.95 -9.86
CA ARG A 21 -6.66 3.94 -10.88
C ARG A 21 -5.47 4.70 -11.46
N LEU A 22 -4.54 5.16 -10.61
CA LEU A 22 -3.32 5.81 -11.07
C LEU A 22 -2.46 4.89 -11.95
N LEU A 23 -2.36 3.60 -11.60
CA LEU A 23 -1.65 2.62 -12.42
C LEU A 23 -2.32 2.48 -13.79
N ASP A 24 -3.64 2.36 -13.84
CA ASP A 24 -4.41 2.25 -15.09
C ASP A 24 -4.21 3.47 -16.01
N ASP A 25 -4.27 4.68 -15.45
CA ASP A 25 -4.02 5.94 -16.17
C ASP A 25 -2.61 5.96 -16.77
N LEU A 26 -1.59 5.56 -15.98
CA LEU A 26 -0.20 5.51 -16.42
C LEU A 26 0.02 4.47 -17.51
N LEU A 27 -0.64 3.32 -17.41
CA LEU A 27 -0.57 2.24 -18.40
C LEU A 27 -1.18 2.71 -19.72
N THR A 28 -2.36 3.32 -19.68
CA THR A 28 -3.04 3.91 -20.84
C THR A 28 -2.17 4.97 -21.52
N GLU A 29 -1.56 5.87 -20.74
CA GLU A 29 -0.62 6.89 -21.25
C GLU A 29 0.58 6.23 -21.95
N TYR A 30 1.16 5.18 -21.38
CA TYR A 30 2.31 4.49 -21.97
C TYR A 30 1.98 3.70 -23.21
N GLU A 31 0.82 3.05 -23.23
CA GLU A 31 0.36 2.32 -24.40
C GLU A 31 0.16 3.23 -25.60
N SER A 32 -0.33 4.46 -25.39
CA SER A 32 -0.53 5.45 -26.46
C SER A 32 0.75 6.19 -26.88
N THR A 33 1.77 6.28 -26.02
CA THR A 33 2.98 7.07 -26.29
C THR A 33 4.23 6.27 -26.61
N ALA A 34 4.31 5.00 -26.20
CA ALA A 34 5.48 4.16 -26.41
C ALA A 34 5.36 3.28 -27.66
N TYR A 35 6.46 3.18 -28.41
CA TYR A 35 6.56 2.43 -29.65
C TYR A 35 7.85 1.61 -29.72
N GLY A 36 7.86 0.61 -30.59
CA GLY A 36 9.05 -0.19 -30.90
C GLY A 36 9.15 -1.51 -30.13
N PRO A 37 10.10 -2.37 -30.55
CA PRO A 37 10.18 -3.77 -30.12
C PRO A 37 10.48 -3.94 -28.61
N GLY A 38 11.07 -2.93 -27.96
CA GLY A 38 11.38 -2.95 -26.53
C GLY A 38 10.25 -2.52 -25.60
N LYS A 39 9.12 -2.03 -26.15
CA LYS A 39 8.00 -1.46 -25.38
C LYS A 39 7.53 -2.38 -24.25
N TRP A 40 7.16 -3.61 -24.60
CA TRP A 40 6.57 -4.54 -23.65
C TRP A 40 7.55 -5.00 -22.57
N LYS A 41 8.83 -5.15 -22.91
CA LYS A 41 9.87 -5.47 -21.93
C LYS A 41 10.02 -4.34 -20.90
N ARG A 42 10.04 -3.08 -21.37
CA ARG A 42 10.15 -1.92 -20.50
C ARG A 42 8.90 -1.75 -19.62
N LEU A 43 7.72 -2.01 -20.18
CA LEU A 43 6.47 -2.04 -19.43
C LEU A 43 6.50 -3.07 -18.30
N ALA A 44 6.90 -4.31 -18.62
CA ALA A 44 7.02 -5.38 -17.63
C ALA A 44 7.98 -5.01 -16.49
N THR A 45 9.13 -4.38 -16.81
CA THR A 45 10.06 -3.87 -15.80
C THR A 45 9.42 -2.81 -14.91
N PHE A 46 8.69 -1.85 -15.49
CA PHE A 46 8.01 -0.82 -14.68
C PHE A 46 6.94 -1.41 -13.77
N LEU A 47 6.11 -2.32 -14.29
CA LEU A 47 5.10 -3.00 -13.48
C LEU A 47 5.73 -3.78 -12.33
N GLN A 48 6.80 -4.54 -12.60
CA GLN A 48 7.53 -5.27 -11.58
C GLN A 48 8.05 -4.31 -10.49
N GLN A 49 8.66 -3.20 -10.87
CA GLN A 49 9.18 -2.21 -9.93
C GLN A 49 8.08 -1.55 -9.08
N CYS A 50 6.94 -1.20 -9.68
CA CYS A 50 5.79 -0.62 -8.96
C CYS A 50 5.20 -1.62 -7.96
N LEU A 51 4.97 -2.87 -8.39
CA LEU A 51 4.31 -3.89 -7.57
C LEU A 51 5.21 -4.40 -6.44
N ALA A 52 6.46 -4.74 -6.76
CA ALA A 52 7.41 -5.28 -5.78
C ALA A 52 8.01 -4.20 -4.85
N GLY A 53 7.87 -2.92 -5.21
CA GLY A 53 8.33 -1.78 -4.41
C GLY A 53 7.15 -1.08 -3.71
N PRO A 54 6.76 0.12 -4.17
CA PRO A 54 5.87 1.00 -3.42
C PRO A 54 4.51 0.41 -3.07
N VAL A 55 3.94 -0.45 -3.93
CA VAL A 55 2.64 -1.10 -3.64
C VAL A 55 2.80 -2.12 -2.51
N LEU A 56 3.82 -2.98 -2.56
CA LEU A 56 4.12 -3.92 -1.48
C LEU A 56 4.41 -3.19 -0.15
N ASP A 57 5.15 -2.09 -0.21
CA ASP A 57 5.48 -1.28 0.97
C ASP A 57 4.24 -0.61 1.57
N LEU A 58 3.27 -0.20 0.75
CA LEU A 58 1.96 0.27 1.23
C LEU A 58 1.23 -0.83 2.02
N PHE A 59 1.12 -2.03 1.46
CA PHE A 59 0.43 -3.14 2.13
C PHE A 59 1.11 -3.55 3.43
N ARG A 60 2.45 -3.60 3.46
CA ARG A 60 3.20 -3.90 4.70
C ARG A 60 2.89 -2.89 5.80
N ARG A 61 2.93 -1.58 5.49
CA ARG A 61 2.60 -0.53 6.46
C ARG A 61 1.15 -0.62 6.95
N GLN A 62 0.21 -0.90 6.06
CA GLN A 62 -1.20 -1.09 6.44
C GLN A 62 -1.37 -2.30 7.37
N LEU A 63 -0.67 -3.40 7.11
CA LEU A 63 -0.69 -4.58 7.96
C LEU A 63 -0.08 -4.28 9.34
N GLU A 64 1.08 -3.63 9.38
CA GLU A 64 1.74 -3.19 10.62
C GLU A 64 0.84 -2.28 11.46
N HIS A 65 0.11 -1.35 10.80
CA HIS A 65 -0.85 -0.48 11.47
C HIS A 65 -2.01 -1.27 12.09
N ILE A 66 -2.63 -2.18 11.34
CA ILE A 66 -3.70 -3.05 11.83
C ILE A 66 -3.21 -3.91 13.01
N ASP A 67 -2.00 -4.45 12.92
CA ASP A 67 -1.39 -5.25 13.97
C ASP A 67 -1.16 -4.43 15.25
N ALA A 68 -0.73 -3.17 15.10
CA ALA A 68 -0.55 -2.24 16.21
C ALA A 68 -1.89 -1.87 16.87
N GLU A 69 -2.93 -1.57 16.07
CA GLU A 69 -4.29 -1.28 16.58
C GLU A 69 -4.87 -2.48 17.34
N ARG A 70 -4.75 -3.69 16.78
CA ARG A 70 -5.17 -4.93 17.45
C ARG A 70 -4.47 -5.10 18.80
N ASN A 71 -3.16 -4.89 18.85
CA ASN A 71 -2.39 -5.04 20.08
C ASN A 71 -2.78 -3.99 21.12
N ALA A 72 -2.99 -2.74 20.71
CA ALA A 72 -3.48 -1.66 21.58
C ALA A 72 -4.86 -1.99 22.17
N LEU A 73 -5.78 -2.50 21.36
CA LEU A 73 -7.10 -2.95 21.82
C LEU A 73 -7.00 -4.10 22.83
N ARG A 74 -6.16 -5.10 22.55
CA ARG A 74 -5.93 -6.24 23.46
C ARG A 74 -5.40 -5.77 24.82
N LEU A 75 -4.42 -4.88 24.84
CA LEU A 75 -3.88 -4.31 26.08
C LEU A 75 -4.95 -3.55 26.86
N LYS A 76 -5.79 -2.78 26.16
CA LYS A 76 -6.90 -2.03 26.78
C LYS A 76 -7.96 -2.94 27.40
N CYS A 77 -8.28 -4.08 26.77
CA CYS A 77 -9.19 -5.07 27.35
C CYS A 77 -8.60 -5.70 28.62
N ASN A 78 -7.36 -6.19 28.55
CA ASN A 78 -6.70 -6.83 29.70
C ASN A 78 -6.59 -5.88 30.90
N SER A 79 -6.29 -4.60 30.67
CA SER A 79 -6.22 -3.61 31.75
C SER A 79 -7.56 -3.41 32.45
N ARG A 80 -8.69 -3.51 31.74
CA ARG A 80 -10.03 -3.37 32.32
C ARG A 80 -10.42 -4.63 33.09
N ASP A 81 -10.04 -5.80 32.60
CA ASP A 81 -10.30 -7.06 33.28
C ASP A 81 -9.57 -7.14 34.63
N VAL A 82 -8.34 -6.64 34.71
CA VAL A 82 -7.58 -6.49 35.97
C VAL A 82 -8.27 -5.51 36.92
N GLU A 83 -8.69 -4.34 36.45
CA GLU A 83 -9.37 -3.34 37.29
C GLU A 83 -10.70 -3.87 37.86
N LEU A 84 -11.43 -4.70 37.11
CA LEU A 84 -12.67 -5.33 37.57
C LEU A 84 -12.42 -6.45 38.58
N SER A 85 -11.32 -7.19 38.44
CA SER A 85 -10.97 -8.27 39.36
C SER A 85 -10.35 -7.76 40.67
N GLU A 86 -9.76 -6.56 40.70
CA GLU A 86 -9.34 -5.89 41.95
C GLU A 86 -10.50 -5.25 42.72
N LYS A 87 -11.69 -5.10 42.11
CA LYS A 87 -12.87 -4.48 42.72
C LYS A 87 -13.90 -5.49 43.27
N LEU A 88 -13.65 -6.79 43.12
CA LEU A 88 -14.47 -7.88 43.68
C LEU A 88 -13.79 -8.49 44.91
#